data_AF-A0A7V8FJ58-F1
#
_entry.id   AF-A0A7V8FJ58-F1
#
_cell.length_a   1.000
_cell.length_b   1.000
_cell.length_c   1.000
_cell.angle_alpha   90.00
_cell.angle_beta   90.00
_cell.angle_gamma   90.00
#
_symmetry.space_group_name_H-M   'P 1'
#
loop_
_entity.id
_entity.type
_entity.pdbx_description
1 polymer ?
#
loop_
_entity_poly.entity_id
_entity_poly.type
_entity_poly.pdbx_seq_one_letter_code
_entity_poly.pdbx_strand_id
1 'polypeptide(L)'
;MPIAVPPFPRATGDAAAAIRARDWRGTVLGEPAQWPVALRCALELMLNSPESMYLVRGPELVFFHNDAYAPILGPRLHGAIGQPLRVLWADA
;
A
#
# COMPACT_ATOMS: atom_id res chain seq x y z
N MET A 1 29.37 -11.71 -5.71
CA MET A 1 28.46 -10.68 -6.25
C MET A 1 27.56 -10.21 -5.12
N PRO A 2 27.37 -8.89 -4.89
CA PRO A 2 26.39 -8.45 -3.90
C PRO A 2 24.99 -8.84 -4.37
N ILE A 3 24.19 -9.45 -3.48
CA ILE A 3 22.78 -9.74 -3.74
C ILE A 3 22.05 -8.40 -3.72
N ALA A 4 21.49 -7.99 -4.85
CA ALA A 4 20.62 -6.82 -4.90
C ALA A 4 19.35 -7.15 -4.11
N VAL A 5 19.14 -6.49 -2.98
CA VAL A 5 17.90 -6.61 -2.21
C VAL A 5 16.83 -5.82 -2.96
N PRO A 6 15.72 -6.44 -3.40
CA PRO A 6 14.66 -5.71 -4.07
C PRO A 6 14.08 -4.65 -3.14
N PRO A 7 13.74 -3.46 -3.66
CA PRO A 7 13.13 -2.40 -2.86
C PRO A 7 11.80 -2.90 -2.29
N PHE A 8 11.49 -2.50 -1.05
CA PHE A 8 10.21 -2.83 -0.44
C PHE A 8 9.03 -2.14 -1.17
N PRO A 9 7.85 -2.78 -1.29
CA PRO A 9 7.57 -4.19 -0.99
C PRO A 9 8.18 -5.14 -2.03
N ARG A 10 8.47 -6.39 -1.64
CA ARG A 10 9.06 -7.42 -2.50
C ARG A 10 8.04 -8.03 -3.47
N ALA A 11 6.75 -8.00 -3.13
CA ALA A 11 5.68 -8.42 -4.02
C ALA A 11 5.75 -7.72 -5.39
N THR A 12 5.38 -8.41 -6.46
CA THR A 12 5.55 -7.92 -7.85
C THR A 12 4.27 -7.39 -8.49
N GLY A 13 3.14 -7.45 -7.79
CA GLY A 13 1.83 -7.00 -8.28
C GLY A 13 1.69 -5.48 -8.46
N ASP A 14 0.57 -5.06 -9.04
CA ASP A 14 0.29 -3.66 -9.39
C ASP A 14 0.18 -2.77 -8.15
N ALA A 15 -0.47 -3.26 -7.09
CA ALA A 15 -0.54 -2.57 -5.82
C ALA A 15 0.85 -2.39 -5.18
N ALA A 16 1.72 -3.39 -5.31
CA ALA A 16 3.10 -3.28 -4.84
C ALA A 16 3.90 -2.27 -5.68
N ALA A 17 3.67 -2.23 -7.00
CA ALA A 17 4.25 -1.23 -7.87
C ALA A 17 3.76 0.19 -7.52
N ALA A 18 2.48 0.36 -7.19
CA ALA A 18 1.92 1.63 -6.74
C ALA A 18 2.54 2.10 -5.41
N ILE A 19 2.80 1.18 -4.46
CA ILE A 19 3.53 1.51 -3.22
C ILE A 19 4.95 1.99 -3.55
N ARG A 20 5.67 1.34 -4.46
CA ARG A 20 7.04 1.75 -4.87
C ARG A 20 7.06 3.07 -5.63
N ALA A 21 6.05 3.34 -6.45
CA ALA A 21 5.99 4.53 -7.31
C ALA A 21 5.53 5.79 -6.56
N ARG A 22 4.84 5.64 -5.43
CA ARG A 22 4.36 6.76 -4.63
C ARG A 22 5.54 7.48 -3.96
N ASP A 23 5.55 8.81 -4.07
CA ASP A 23 6.41 9.64 -3.23
C ASP A 23 5.83 9.65 -1.80
N TRP A 24 6.57 9.06 -0.88
CA TRP A 24 6.20 9.00 0.53
C TRP A 24 6.74 10.19 1.33
N ARG A 25 7.64 11.00 0.74
CA ARG A 25 8.17 12.20 1.37
C ARG A 25 7.03 13.19 1.56
N GLY A 26 6.82 13.62 2.80
CA GLY A 26 5.72 14.51 3.17
C GLY A 26 4.40 13.81 3.51
N THR A 27 4.33 12.47 3.43
CA THR A 27 3.22 11.72 4.04
C THR A 27 3.48 11.48 5.53
N VAL A 28 2.42 11.25 6.30
CA VAL A 28 2.52 10.90 7.73
C VAL A 28 3.25 9.59 8.02
N LEU A 29 3.43 8.72 7.02
CA LEU A 29 4.16 7.47 7.15
C LEU A 29 5.67 7.61 6.90
N GLY A 30 6.08 8.67 6.18
CA GLY A 30 7.47 8.84 5.74
C GLY A 30 7.95 7.71 4.81
N GLU A 31 9.26 7.64 4.61
CA GLU A 31 9.87 6.68 3.67
C GLU A 31 9.64 5.22 4.09
N PRO A 32 9.35 4.28 3.17
CA PRO A 32 9.11 2.87 3.50
C PRO A 32 10.25 2.18 4.26
N ALA A 33 11.48 2.67 4.12
CA ALA A 33 12.62 2.18 4.89
C ALA A 33 12.48 2.41 6.41
N GLN A 34 11.72 3.43 6.81
CA GLN A 34 11.49 3.85 8.19
C GLN A 34 10.19 3.28 8.79
N TRP A 35 9.37 2.61 7.98
CA TRP A 35 8.11 2.05 8.45
C TRP A 35 8.34 0.98 9.52
N PRO A 36 7.45 0.88 10.53
CA PRO A 36 7.52 -0.19 11.52
C PRO A 36 7.57 -1.56 10.85
N VAL A 37 8.41 -2.47 11.37
CA VAL A 37 8.56 -3.83 10.83
C VAL A 37 7.21 -4.53 10.70
N ALA A 38 6.34 -4.39 11.70
CA ALA A 38 5.00 -4.98 11.68
C ALA A 38 4.14 -4.51 10.50
N LEU A 39 4.20 -3.22 10.14
CA LEU A 39 3.48 -2.69 8.98
C LEU A 39 4.02 -3.28 7.68
N ARG A 40 5.35 -3.35 7.53
CA ARG A 40 5.98 -3.95 6.35
C ARG A 40 5.61 -5.43 6.20
N CYS A 41 5.62 -6.19 7.28
CA CYS A 41 5.20 -7.60 7.27
C CYS A 41 3.72 -7.76 6.90
N ALA A 42 2.83 -6.94 7.47
CA ALA A 42 1.40 -6.99 7.15
C ALA A 42 1.13 -6.64 5.68
N LEU A 43 1.85 -5.66 5.13
CA LEU A 43 1.76 -5.32 3.71
C LEU A 43 2.26 -6.44 2.81
N GLU A 44 3.40 -7.08 3.13
CA GLU A 44 3.87 -8.24 2.36
C GLU A 44 2.85 -9.40 2.39
N LEU A 45 2.26 -9.68 3.55
CA LEU A 45 1.22 -10.71 3.67
C LEU A 45 0.00 -10.36 2.80
N MET A 46 -0.49 -9.14 2.89
CA MET A 46 -1.64 -8.66 2.13
C MET A 46 -1.37 -8.71 0.62
N LEU A 47 -0.22 -8.20 0.18
CA LEU A 47 0.15 -8.09 -1.24
C LEU A 47 0.37 -9.44 -1.92
N ASN A 48 0.77 -10.48 -1.16
CA ASN A 48 0.97 -11.83 -1.69
C ASN A 48 -0.27 -12.74 -1.53
N SER A 49 -1.34 -12.24 -0.91
CA SER A 49 -2.57 -13.01 -0.72
C SER A 49 -3.43 -13.00 -1.98
N PRO A 50 -4.01 -14.15 -2.40
CA PRO A 50 -4.98 -14.19 -3.50
C PRO A 50 -6.36 -13.66 -3.08
N GLU A 51 -6.62 -13.56 -1.78
CA GLU A 51 -7.88 -13.08 -1.23
C GLU A 51 -7.99 -11.57 -1.31
N SER A 52 -9.20 -11.05 -1.54
CA SER A 52 -9.46 -9.61 -1.57
C SER A 52 -9.21 -8.97 -0.21
N MET A 53 -8.20 -8.10 -0.11
CA MET A 53 -7.76 -7.53 1.16
C MET A 53 -7.41 -6.05 1.05
N TYR A 54 -7.71 -5.31 2.13
CA TYR A 54 -7.21 -3.97 2.36
C TYR A 54 -6.64 -3.83 3.78
N LEU A 55 -5.78 -2.84 3.97
CA LEU A 55 -5.19 -2.48 5.25
C LEU A 55 -5.29 -0.98 5.45
N VAL A 56 -5.67 -0.55 6.65
CA VAL A 56 -5.62 0.86 7.06
C VAL A 56 -4.61 1.05 8.18
N ARG A 57 -3.81 2.11 8.10
CA ARG A 57 -2.77 2.42 9.09
C ARG A 57 -2.99 3.76 9.76
N GLY A 58 -2.95 3.74 11.10
CA GLY A 58 -2.82 4.94 11.93
C GLY A 58 -4.10 5.76 12.03
N PRO A 59 -4.07 6.91 12.73
CA PRO A 59 -5.25 7.73 13.01
C PRO A 59 -5.87 8.33 11.73
N GLU A 60 -5.07 8.53 10.69
CA GLU A 60 -5.55 9.04 9.41
C GLU A 60 -6.17 7.96 8.51
N LEU A 61 -6.14 6.69 8.95
CA LEU A 61 -6.60 5.53 8.19
C LEU A 61 -6.00 5.49 6.78
N VAL A 62 -4.66 5.57 6.70
CA VAL A 62 -3.95 5.53 5.42
C VAL A 62 -4.21 4.17 4.77
N PHE A 63 -4.78 4.20 3.56
CA PHE A 63 -5.34 3.04 2.88
C PHE A 63 -4.32 2.32 2.00
N PHE A 64 -4.33 0.99 2.07
CA PHE A 64 -3.57 0.08 1.22
C PHE A 64 -4.50 -1.05 0.77
N HIS A 65 -4.24 -1.62 -0.39
CA HIS A 65 -4.98 -2.76 -0.91
C HIS A 65 -4.05 -3.71 -1.67
N ASN A 66 -4.50 -4.92 -1.95
CA ASN A 66 -3.84 -5.82 -2.90
C ASN A 66 -4.55 -5.83 -4.26
N ASP A 67 -4.00 -6.57 -5.21
CA ASP A 67 -4.51 -6.63 -6.58
C ASP A 67 -5.90 -7.28 -6.64
N ALA A 68 -6.16 -8.28 -5.78
CA ALA A 68 -7.48 -8.92 -5.66
C ALA A 68 -8.58 -7.95 -5.20
N TYR A 69 -8.23 -6.89 -4.48
CA TYR A 69 -9.17 -5.85 -4.04
C TYR A 69 -9.40 -4.76 -5.10
N ALA A 70 -8.54 -4.63 -6.11
CA ALA A 70 -8.60 -3.55 -7.10
C ALA A 70 -9.98 -3.39 -7.80
N PRO A 71 -10.71 -4.47 -8.16
CA PRO A 71 -12.04 -4.33 -8.78
C PRO A 71 -13.07 -3.61 -7.90
N ILE A 72 -12.94 -3.69 -6.57
CA ILE A 72 -13.87 -3.05 -5.62
C ILE A 72 -13.71 -1.53 -5.62
N LEU A 73 -12.49 -1.04 -5.89
CA LEU A 73 -12.21 0.40 -5.91
C LEU A 73 -12.85 1.11 -7.10
N GLY A 74 -13.02 0.41 -8.23
CA GLY A 74 -13.58 0.99 -9.45
C GLY A 74 -12.88 2.30 -9.83
N PRO A 75 -13.61 3.43 -9.99
CA PRO A 75 -13.02 4.72 -10.33
C PRO A 75 -11.98 5.25 -9.33
N ARG A 76 -12.02 4.78 -8.07
CA ARG A 76 -11.14 5.22 -6.98
C ARG A 76 -9.76 4.57 -7.03
N LEU A 77 -9.56 3.56 -7.88
CA LEU A 77 -8.32 2.77 -7.94
C LEU A 77 -7.09 3.65 -8.17
N HIS A 78 -7.19 4.64 -9.05
CA HIS A 78 -6.08 5.52 -9.36
C HIS A 78 -5.75 6.43 -8.16
N GLY A 79 -4.55 6.24 -7.61
CA GLY A 79 -4.09 6.99 -6.44
C GLY A 79 -4.63 6.48 -5.10
N ALA A 80 -5.29 5.31 -5.05
CA ALA A 80 -5.85 4.77 -3.82
C ALA A 80 -4.80 4.51 -2.73
N ILE A 81 -3.67 3.90 -3.11
CA ILE A 81 -2.57 3.56 -2.21
C ILE A 81 -2.03 4.81 -1.53
N GLY A 82 -2.03 4.79 -0.20
CA GLY A 82 -1.49 5.84 0.65
C GLY A 82 -2.44 7.02 0.86
N GLN A 83 -3.68 6.98 0.39
CA GLN A 83 -4.67 8.02 0.69
C GLN A 83 -5.36 7.78 2.03
N PRO A 84 -5.72 8.83 2.78
CA PRO A 84 -6.61 8.69 3.92
C PRO A 84 -7.97 8.11 3.49
N LEU A 85 -8.49 7.13 4.22
CA LEU A 85 -9.78 6.49 3.91
C LEU A 85 -10.92 7.53 3.78
N ARG A 86 -10.93 8.57 4.64
CA ARG A 86 -11.93 9.65 4.56
C ARG A 86 -11.90 10.44 3.24
N VAL A 87 -10.74 10.55 2.60
CA VAL A 87 -10.58 11.27 1.32
C VAL A 87 -11.00 10.35 0.18
N LEU A 88 -10.58 9.09 0.23
CA LEU A 88 -10.82 8.14 -0.84
C LEU A 88 -12.31 7.71 -0.93
N TRP A 89 -13.06 7.74 0.17
CA TRP A 89 -14.52 7.48 0.23
C TRP A 89 -15.33 8.72 0.61
N ALA A 90 -14.88 9.91 0.22
CA ALA A 90 -15.59 11.16 0.56
C ALA A 90 -16.98 11.29 -0.11
N ASP A 91 -17.26 10.48 -1.11
CA ASP A 91 -18.46 10.48 -1.95
C ASP A 91 -19.42 9.32 -1.68
N ALA A 92 -19.17 8.54 -0.62
CA ALA A 92 -19.98 7.40 -0.20
C ALA A 92 -21.13 7.78 0.74
#